data_AF-A0A7M2XGH8-F1
#
_entry.id   AF-A0A7M2XGH8-F1
#
_cell.length_a   1.000
_cell.length_b   1.000
_cell.length_c   1.000
_cell.angle_alpha   90.00
_cell.angle_beta   90.00
_cell.angle_gamma   90.00
#
_symmetry.space_group_name_H-M   'P 1'
#
loop_
_entity.id
_entity.type
_entity.pdbx_description
1 polymer ?
#
loop_
_entity_poly.entity_id
_entity_poly.type
_entity_poly.pdbx_seq_one_letter_code
_entity_poly.pdbx_strand_id
1 'polypeptide(L)'
;MLRIDALASAVGTSRSALTRQLIDVALPFVEAGHGVNLTRLIAIIESTQAATDRLLTLADPDFAERLPGLTIERLKAYHDA
;
A
#
# COMPACT_ATOMS: atom_id res chain seq x y z
N MET A 1 23.01 -8.72 2.12
CA MET A 1 22.68 -10.06 2.64
C MET A 1 22.10 -10.05 4.05
N LEU A 2 22.53 -9.15 4.96
CA LEU A 2 22.03 -9.03 6.34
C LEU A 2 20.50 -9.02 6.52
N ARG A 3 19.73 -8.43 5.59
CA ARG A 3 18.27 -8.37 5.69
C ARG A 3 17.59 -9.75 5.60
N ILE A 4 18.07 -10.64 4.73
CA ILE A 4 17.52 -11.99 4.61
C ILE A 4 17.88 -12.81 5.84
N ASP A 5 19.11 -12.67 6.34
CA ASP A 5 19.56 -13.38 7.54
C ASP A 5 18.78 -12.93 8.79
N ALA A 6 18.55 -11.62 8.95
CA ALA A 6 17.73 -11.08 10.04
C ALA A 6 16.28 -11.56 9.97
N LEU A 7 15.68 -11.56 8.77
CA LEU A 7 14.31 -12.05 8.58
C LEU A 7 14.23 -13.56 8.82
N ALA A 8 15.22 -14.33 8.37
CA ALA A 8 15.28 -15.77 8.61
C ALA A 8 15.33 -16.08 10.10
N SER A 9 16.15 -15.32 10.85
CA SER A 9 16.21 -15.42 12.31
C SER A 9 14.89 -15.05 12.99
N ALA A 10 14.21 -13.99 12.54
CA ALA A 10 12.94 -13.56 13.12
C ALA A 10 11.81 -14.56 12.88
N VAL A 11 11.81 -15.21 11.71
CA VAL A 11 10.82 -16.24 11.33
C VAL A 11 11.20 -17.63 11.87
N GLY A 12 12.39 -17.80 12.43
CA GLY A 12 12.86 -19.08 12.98
C GLY A 12 13.16 -20.13 11.91
N THR A 13 13.64 -19.71 10.73
CA THR A 13 13.94 -20.59 9.60
C THR A 13 15.38 -20.41 9.10
N SER A 14 15.86 -21.35 8.28
CA SER A 14 17.15 -21.18 7.62
C SER A 14 17.06 -20.15 6.50
N ARG A 15 18.18 -19.49 6.22
CA ARG A 15 18.30 -18.56 5.10
C ARG A 15 17.87 -19.16 3.76
N SER A 16 18.26 -20.41 3.49
CA SER A 16 17.93 -21.11 2.24
C SER A 16 16.44 -21.40 2.14
N ALA A 17 15.81 -21.84 3.24
CA ALA A 17 14.36 -22.05 3.29
C ALA A 17 13.58 -20.74 3.08
N LEU A 18 13.98 -19.66 3.75
CA LEU A 18 13.36 -18.34 3.55
C LEU A 18 13.51 -17.86 2.10
N THR A 19 14.71 -18.00 1.53
CA THR A 19 14.96 -17.55 0.15
C THR A 19 14.09 -18.33 -0.84
N ARG A 20 13.97 -19.65 -0.66
CA ARG A 20 13.10 -20.48 -1.51
C ARG A 20 11.64 -20.05 -1.38
N GLN A 21 11.16 -19.84 -0.15
CA GLN A 21 9.79 -19.37 0.08
C GLN A 21 9.52 -18.01 -0.58
N LEU A 22 10.45 -17.07 -0.51
CA LEU A 22 10.32 -15.77 -1.17
C LEU A 22 10.26 -15.92 -2.70
N ILE A 23 11.06 -16.83 -3.27
CA ILE A 23 11.05 -17.12 -4.71
C ILE A 23 9.73 -17.79 -5.10
N ASP A 24 9.29 -18.81 -4.37
CA ASP A 24 8.05 -19.55 -4.66
C ASP A 24 6.82 -18.62 -4.65
N VAL A 25 6.83 -17.61 -3.77
CA VAL A 25 5.79 -16.59 -3.72
C VAL A 25 5.96 -15.55 -4.82
N ALA A 26 7.16 -15.01 -5.05
CA ALA A 26 7.36 -13.88 -5.96
C ALA A 26 7.40 -14.29 -7.45
N LEU A 27 7.85 -15.50 -7.76
CA LEU A 27 8.07 -15.95 -9.13
C LEU A 27 6.78 -15.94 -9.97
N PRO A 28 5.62 -16.47 -9.51
CA PRO A 28 4.39 -16.41 -10.30
C PRO A 28 3.94 -14.98 -10.62
N PHE A 29 4.18 -14.03 -9.72
CA PHE A 29 3.86 -12.62 -9.94
C PHE A 29 4.78 -12.02 -11.00
N VAL A 30 6.08 -12.29 -10.91
CA VAL A 30 7.05 -11.82 -11.91
C VAL A 30 6.75 -12.42 -13.29
N GLU A 31 6.40 -13.70 -13.37
CA GLU A 31 5.99 -14.38 -14.60
C GLU A 31 4.70 -13.79 -15.20
N ALA A 32 3.75 -13.39 -14.35
CA ALA A 32 2.55 -12.67 -14.74
C ALA A 32 2.79 -11.17 -15.07
N GLY A 33 4.06 -10.74 -15.12
CA GLY A 33 4.44 -9.36 -15.37
C GLY A 33 4.05 -8.38 -14.25
N HIS A 34 3.71 -8.91 -13.07
CA HIS A 34 3.40 -8.09 -11.90
C HIS A 34 4.71 -7.57 -11.29
N GLY A 35 4.74 -6.26 -11.07
CA GLY A 35 5.83 -5.58 -10.42
C GLY A 35 5.32 -4.30 -9.77
N VAL A 36 5.99 -3.85 -8.72
CA VAL A 36 5.64 -2.58 -8.06
C VAL A 36 6.43 -1.47 -8.74
N ASN A 37 5.79 -0.77 -9.68
CA ASN A 37 6.27 0.53 -10.14
C ASN A 37 5.69 1.59 -9.21
N LEU A 38 6.50 2.07 -8.27
CA LEU A 38 6.06 3.01 -7.24
C LEU A 38 5.50 4.31 -7.85
N THR A 39 6.12 4.82 -8.91
CA THR A 39 5.63 6.00 -9.63
C THR A 39 4.25 5.78 -10.22
N ARG A 40 4.02 4.62 -10.86
CA ARG A 40 2.72 4.26 -11.41
C ARG A 40 1.67 4.08 -10.31
N LEU A 41 2.05 3.48 -9.18
CA LEU A 41 1.16 3.32 -8.03
C LEU A 41 0.71 4.67 -7.48
N ILE A 42 1.66 5.59 -7.25
CA ILE A 42 1.36 6.96 -6.81
C ILE A 42 0.43 7.65 -7.80
N ALA A 43 0.74 7.58 -9.11
CA ALA A 43 -0.10 8.18 -10.13
C ALA A 43 -1.55 7.64 -10.12
N ILE A 44 -1.74 6.33 -9.90
CA ILE A 44 -3.07 5.73 -9.79
C ILE A 44 -3.79 6.28 -8.55
N ILE A 45 -3.13 6.32 -7.39
CA ILE A 45 -3.71 6.84 -6.14
C ILE A 45 -4.16 8.29 -6.34
N GLU A 46 -3.27 9.15 -6.83
CA GLU A 46 -3.55 10.57 -7.06
C GLU A 46 -4.68 10.76 -8.08
N SER A 47 -4.67 10.00 -9.18
CA SER A 47 -5.75 10.07 -10.18
C SER A 47 -7.11 9.63 -9.62
N THR A 48 -7.10 8.65 -8.72
CA THR A 48 -8.32 8.15 -8.08
C THR A 48 -8.84 9.16 -7.06
N GLN A 49 -7.97 9.78 -6.28
CA GLN A 49 -8.32 10.86 -5.36
C GLN A 49 -8.92 12.03 -6.12
N ALA A 50 -8.25 12.53 -7.16
CA ALA A 50 -8.75 13.64 -7.98
C ALA A 50 -10.11 13.34 -8.63
N ALA A 51 -10.30 12.12 -9.15
CA ALA A 51 -11.58 11.69 -9.71
C ALA A 51 -12.68 11.64 -8.63
N THR A 52 -12.35 11.11 -7.45
CA THR A 52 -13.28 10.98 -6.32
C THR A 52 -13.68 12.36 -5.78
N ASP A 53 -12.72 13.26 -5.60
CA ASP A 53 -12.96 14.63 -5.17
C ASP A 53 -13.90 15.33 -6.15
N ARG A 54 -13.64 15.20 -7.46
CA ARG A 54 -14.51 15.81 -8.47
C ARG A 54 -15.92 15.24 -8.45
N LEU A 55 -16.09 13.92 -8.31
CA LEU A 55 -17.41 13.29 -8.21
C LEU A 55 -18.14 13.75 -6.95
N LEU A 56 -17.44 13.85 -5.83
CA LEU A 56 -18.04 14.27 -4.56
C LEU A 56 -18.42 15.75 -4.59
N THR A 57 -17.56 16.64 -5.07
CA THR A 57 -17.88 18.05 -5.25
C THR A 57 -19.11 18.26 -6.14
N LEU A 58 -19.31 17.41 -7.16
CA LEU A 58 -20.50 17.48 -8.00
C LEU A 58 -21.77 16.98 -7.28
N ALA A 59 -21.65 16.00 -6.38
CA ALA A 59 -22.78 15.40 -5.69
C ALA A 59 -23.21 16.18 -4.43
N ASP A 60 -22.24 16.64 -3.64
CA ASP A 60 -22.42 17.35 -2.38
C ASP A 60 -21.18 18.24 -2.09
N PRO A 61 -21.19 19.50 -2.57
CA PRO A 61 -20.07 20.43 -2.39
C PRO A 61 -19.75 20.72 -0.91
N ASP A 62 -20.78 20.88 -0.07
CA ASP A 62 -20.62 21.24 1.33
C ASP A 62 -19.96 20.10 2.12
N PHE A 63 -20.32 18.86 1.82
CA PHE A 63 -19.65 17.70 2.40
C PHE A 63 -18.22 17.54 1.88
N ALA A 64 -17.98 17.79 0.58
CA ALA A 64 -16.65 17.71 -0.02
C ALA A 64 -15.66 18.66 0.67
N GLU A 65 -16.06 19.89 1.00
CA GLU A 65 -15.21 20.86 1.73
C GLU A 65 -14.83 20.38 3.13
N ARG A 66 -15.70 19.62 3.79
CA ARG A 66 -15.49 19.12 5.16
C ARG A 66 -14.71 17.81 5.21
N LEU A 67 -14.63 17.06 4.11
CA LEU A 67 -14.06 15.72 4.07
C LEU A 67 -12.60 15.64 4.54
N PRO A 68 -11.68 16.56 4.20
CA PRO A 68 -10.30 16.50 4.66
C PRO A 68 -10.20 16.58 6.20
N GLY A 69 -10.99 17.46 6.82
CA GLY A 69 -11.05 17.60 8.27
C GLY A 69 -11.57 16.33 8.96
N LEU A 70 -12.67 15.77 8.46
CA LEU A 70 -13.24 14.51 8.97
C LEU A 70 -12.28 13.33 8.83
N THR A 71 -11.48 13.31 7.75
CA THR A 71 -10.49 12.26 7.51
C THR A 71 -9.37 12.32 8.54
N ILE A 72 -8.85 13.52 8.83
CA ILE A 72 -7.83 13.73 9.87
C ILE A 72 -8.38 13.38 11.27
N GLU A 73 -9.62 13.77 11.58
CA GLU A 73 -10.27 13.43 12.85
C GLU A 73 -10.38 11.91 13.05
N ARG A 74 -10.78 11.17 12.00
CA ARG A 74 -10.88 9.71 12.05
C ARG A 74 -9.53 9.03 12.17
N LEU A 75 -8.51 9.50 11.44
CA LEU A 75 -7.17 8.94 11.52
C LEU A 75 -6.65 9.02 12.96
N LYS A 76 -6.79 10.19 13.60
CA LYS A 76 -6.42 10.41 15.00
C LYS A 76 -7.20 9.51 15.96
N ALA A 77 -8.50 9.33 15.71
CA ALA A 77 -9.36 8.55 16.60
C ALA A 77 -9.07 7.04 16.59
N TYR A 78 -8.59 6.50 15.47
CA TYR A 78 -8.50 5.04 15.29
C TYR A 78 -7.09 4.51 15.03
N HIS A 79 -6.13 5.33 14.61
CA HIS A 79 -4.82 4.86 14.11
C HIS A 79 -3.60 5.56 14.73
N ASP A 80 -3.77 6.69 15.45
CA ASP A 80 -2.70 7.35 16.23
C ASP A 80 -2.65 6.84 17.69
N ALA A 81 -2.59 5.52 17.90
CA ALA A 81 -2.36 4.90 19.21
C ALA A 81 -0.86 4.66 19.49
#